data_AF-A0AA38MD51-F1
#
_entry.id   AF-A0AA38MD51-F1
#
_cell.length_a   1.000
_cell.length_b   1.000
_cell.length_c   1.000
_cell.angle_alpha   90.00
_cell.angle_beta   90.00
_cell.angle_gamma   90.00
#
_symmetry.space_group_name_H-M   'P 1'
#
loop_
_entity.id
_entity.type
_entity.pdbx_description
1 polymer ?
#
loop_
_entity_poly.entity_id
_entity_poly.type
_entity_poly.pdbx_seq_one_letter_code
_entity_poly.pdbx_strand_id
1 'polypeptide(L)'
;MVHQELTINEKLLKTITPTLKIFRIMGIFPVTYDNYKITWSVTLYTFSFLAATLVAIWGIWGFVDDMTTASFLTLGFRGTVDFFITSFEVSEIIASGFYFVISTKGKSKNIRTILINFDKIDNMITPIFVRKIRRKSIFVTSFVLSFMIVLYIFDLFMWGNNSWRGLNNYMGYYILFTVSISHEVLYWHWVNLIYYRVLAMNNYVEDLEEKDISCESISYVVTAYDCICECIEKFNTCFGNSATLIILSCYINLVVCPYVLFVMMSSNEISLLNYVYFVWIGVHICRLFVLMNVCHSCEYLKGKTSSLVFRLLTQPLGDNTRKKVKTLAFKTTKMKIRFSAYGLPKVNRHLILSVISSISTYWMILIQFSARLET
;
A
#
# COMPACT_ATOMS: atom_id res chain seq x y z
N MET A 1 18.46 21.27 -11.23
CA MET A 1 17.02 21.04 -10.92
C MET A 1 16.71 21.85 -9.69
N VAL A 2 15.89 22.90 -9.81
CA VAL A 2 15.65 23.88 -8.74
C VAL A 2 14.99 23.19 -7.54
N HIS A 3 15.53 23.41 -6.33
CA HIS A 3 14.90 23.05 -5.07
C HIS A 3 13.59 23.83 -4.94
N GLN A 4 12.48 23.24 -5.38
CA GLN A 4 11.17 23.87 -5.26
C GLN A 4 10.59 23.53 -3.89
N GLU A 5 10.55 24.55 -3.03
CA GLU A 5 9.89 24.47 -1.73
C GLU A 5 8.37 24.37 -1.89
N LEU A 6 7.73 23.56 -1.04
CA LEU A 6 6.28 23.50 -0.92
C LEU A 6 5.89 23.93 0.49
N THR A 7 5.18 25.06 0.60
CA THR A 7 4.55 25.48 1.86
C THR A 7 3.17 24.84 1.96
N ILE A 8 2.86 24.22 3.10
CA ILE A 8 1.54 23.62 3.38
C ILE A 8 1.01 24.09 4.74
N ASN A 9 -0.31 24.00 4.94
CA ASN A 9 -0.96 24.27 6.22
C ASN A 9 -0.38 23.40 7.35
N GLU A 10 -0.21 24.01 8.52
CA GLU A 10 0.23 23.36 9.77
C GLU A 10 -0.57 22.08 10.10
N LYS A 11 -1.89 22.11 9.91
CA LYS A 11 -2.78 20.96 10.18
C LYS A 11 -2.47 19.79 9.26
N LEU A 12 -2.21 20.07 7.98
CA LEU A 12 -1.82 19.07 7.00
C LEU A 12 -0.45 18.47 7.35
N LEU A 13 0.54 19.32 7.63
CA LEU A 13 1.87 18.88 8.03
C LEU A 13 1.82 17.99 9.28
N LYS A 14 1.07 18.39 10.32
CA LYS A 14 0.88 17.59 11.54
C LYS A 14 0.26 16.22 11.27
N THR A 15 -0.59 16.12 10.25
CA THR A 15 -1.24 14.85 9.87
C THR A 15 -0.26 13.89 9.21
N ILE A 16 0.60 14.39 8.32
CA ILE A 16 1.54 13.57 7.53
C ILE A 16 2.90 13.37 8.21
N THR A 17 3.27 14.18 9.21
CA THR A 17 4.60 14.10 9.84
C THR A 17 4.99 12.70 10.33
N PRO A 18 4.13 11.91 11.00
CA PRO A 18 4.53 10.58 11.48
C PRO A 18 4.96 9.65 10.34
N THR A 19 4.25 9.68 9.22
CA THR A 19 4.58 8.90 8.04
C THR A 19 5.83 9.42 7.37
N LEU A 20 5.98 10.74 7.21
CA LEU A 20 7.20 11.34 6.67
C LEU A 20 8.47 10.90 7.41
N LYS A 21 8.42 10.84 8.75
CA LYS A 21 9.57 10.41 9.56
C LYS A 21 9.99 8.97 9.27
N ILE A 22 9.02 8.06 9.28
CA ILE A 22 9.30 6.62 9.10
C ILE A 22 9.74 6.34 7.68
N PHE A 23 9.07 6.90 6.68
CA PHE A 23 9.41 6.65 5.28
C PHE A 23 10.70 7.36 4.83
N ARG A 24 11.11 8.42 5.53
CA ARG A 24 12.46 8.98 5.37
C ARG A 24 13.53 8.01 5.87
N ILE A 25 13.33 7.36 7.01
CA ILE A 25 14.28 6.36 7.55
C ILE A 25 14.39 5.17 6.59
N MET A 26 13.26 4.71 6.04
CA MET A 26 13.23 3.60 5.08
C MET A 26 13.70 3.96 3.66
N GLY A 27 14.09 5.22 3.42
CA GLY A 27 14.56 5.67 2.10
C GLY A 27 13.47 5.81 1.01
N ILE A 28 12.19 5.63 1.36
CA ILE A 28 11.04 5.68 0.45
C ILE A 28 10.56 7.13 0.23
N PHE A 29 10.91 8.05 1.13
CA PHE A 29 10.46 9.44 1.07
C PHE A 29 11.56 10.43 1.51
N PRO A 30 12.54 10.74 0.63
CA PRO A 30 13.70 11.60 0.90
C PRO A 30 13.30 13.08 0.88
N VAL A 31 12.47 13.47 1.84
CA VAL A 31 12.08 14.86 2.07
C VAL A 31 12.67 15.38 3.37
N THR A 32 13.03 16.64 3.36
CA THR A 32 13.29 17.46 4.53
C THR A 32 12.09 18.37 4.75
N TYR A 33 11.82 18.70 6.02
CA TYR A 33 10.77 19.64 6.34
C TYR A 33 11.21 20.53 7.51
N ASP A 34 10.94 21.82 7.37
CA ASP A 34 11.19 22.84 8.39
C ASP A 34 10.12 23.92 8.27
N ASN A 35 9.61 24.43 9.40
CA ASN A 35 8.67 25.56 9.46
C ASN A 35 7.60 25.57 8.35
N TYR A 36 6.85 24.46 8.21
CA TYR A 36 5.77 24.28 7.21
C TYR A 36 6.20 24.13 5.74
N LYS A 37 7.50 24.12 5.47
CA LYS A 37 8.07 23.90 4.16
C LYS A 37 8.50 22.44 4.02
N ILE A 38 8.09 21.79 2.94
CA ILE A 38 8.57 20.47 2.52
C ILE A 38 9.49 20.66 1.33
N THR A 39 10.70 20.12 1.42
CA THR A 39 11.72 20.19 0.38
C THR A 39 12.21 18.79 0.03
N TRP A 40 12.32 18.51 -1.27
CA TRP A 40 12.90 17.26 -1.75
C TRP A 40 14.43 17.33 -1.64
N SER A 41 15.02 16.36 -0.94
CA SER A 41 16.47 16.32 -0.71
C SER A 41 17.14 15.33 -1.65
N VAL A 42 17.94 15.87 -2.57
CA VAL A 42 18.77 15.05 -3.48
C VAL A 42 19.79 14.23 -2.69
N THR A 43 20.37 14.81 -1.63
CA THR A 43 21.34 14.12 -0.76
C THR A 43 20.73 12.89 -0.10
N LEU A 44 19.53 13.03 0.50
CA LEU A 44 18.83 11.89 1.11
C LEU A 44 18.44 10.83 0.06
N TYR A 45 18.03 11.26 -1.14
CA TYR A 45 17.72 10.33 -2.21
C TYR A 45 18.95 9.53 -2.65
N THR A 46 20.08 10.20 -2.90
CA THR A 46 21.33 9.53 -3.30
C THR A 46 21.80 8.56 -2.23
N PHE A 47 21.74 8.95 -0.95
CA PHE A 47 22.05 8.05 0.16
C PHE A 47 21.13 6.82 0.18
N SER A 48 19.81 7.03 0.06
CA SER A 48 18.83 5.94 0.06
C SER A 48 19.04 4.99 -1.12
N PHE A 49 19.37 5.52 -2.30
CA PHE A 49 19.69 4.75 -3.49
C PHE A 49 20.92 3.86 -3.29
N LEU A 50 22.02 4.43 -2.79
CA LEU A 50 23.24 3.67 -2.50
C LEU A 50 22.99 2.59 -1.44
N ALA A 51 22.30 2.95 -0.35
CA ALA A 51 21.95 1.99 0.70
C ALA A 51 21.09 0.84 0.16
N ALA A 52 20.03 1.12 -0.61
CA ALA A 52 19.18 0.10 -1.21
C ALA A 52 19.97 -0.80 -2.19
N THR A 53 20.93 -0.24 -2.92
CA THR A 53 21.80 -1.01 -3.83
C THR A 53 22.69 -1.97 -3.05
N LEU A 54 23.34 -1.50 -1.98
CA LEU A 54 24.19 -2.34 -1.13
C LEU A 54 23.39 -3.45 -0.43
N VAL A 55 22.21 -3.12 0.08
CA VAL A 55 21.31 -4.10 0.72
C VAL A 55 20.80 -5.12 -0.29
N ALA A 56 20.49 -4.72 -1.54
CA ALA A 56 20.11 -5.65 -2.59
C ALA A 56 21.25 -6.60 -2.98
N ILE A 57 22.48 -6.09 -3.12
CA ILE A 57 23.67 -6.92 -3.36
C ILE A 57 23.89 -7.89 -2.20
N TRP A 58 23.74 -7.43 -0.96
CA TRP A 58 23.84 -8.30 0.23
C TRP A 58 22.77 -9.39 0.22
N GLY A 59 21.51 -9.05 -0.09
CA GLY A 59 20.43 -10.04 -0.20
C GLY A 59 20.70 -11.10 -1.27
N ILE A 60 21.21 -10.69 -2.44
CA ILE A 60 21.57 -11.64 -3.52
C ILE A 60 22.75 -12.51 -3.10
N TRP A 61 23.81 -11.90 -2.54
CA TRP A 61 24.99 -12.64 -2.08
C TRP A 61 24.63 -13.66 -1.00
N GLY A 62 23.85 -13.26 0.00
CA GLY A 62 23.44 -14.14 1.09
C GLY A 62 22.54 -15.28 0.61
N PHE A 63 21.64 -15.01 -0.34
CA PHE A 63 20.86 -16.06 -0.99
C PHE A 63 21.76 -17.06 -1.75
N VAL A 64 22.75 -16.58 -2.51
CA VAL A 64 23.70 -17.44 -3.23
C VAL A 64 24.58 -18.25 -2.27
N ASP A 65 25.06 -17.66 -1.18
CA ASP A 65 25.84 -18.39 -0.15
C ASP A 65 25.01 -19.52 0.48
N ASP A 66 23.74 -19.23 0.78
CA ASP A 66 22.81 -20.22 1.34
C ASP A 66 22.58 -21.37 0.35
N MET A 67 22.31 -21.05 -0.92
CA MET A 67 22.10 -22.05 -1.98
C MET A 67 23.34 -22.89 -2.30
N THR A 68 24.55 -22.36 -2.09
CA THR A 68 25.79 -23.12 -2.31
C THR A 68 26.15 -24.00 -1.11
N THR A 69 25.76 -23.60 0.11
CA THR A 69 26.17 -24.29 1.32
C THR A 69 25.12 -25.27 1.84
N ALA A 70 23.85 -24.95 1.73
CA ALA A 70 22.82 -25.94 1.92
C ALA A 70 22.96 -26.97 0.78
N SER A 71 23.43 -28.17 1.11
CA SER A 71 23.24 -29.29 0.19
C SER A 71 21.75 -29.33 -0.13
N PHE A 72 21.38 -29.44 -1.41
CA PHE A 72 19.97 -29.43 -1.85
C PHE A 72 19.07 -30.34 -0.96
N LEU A 73 19.62 -31.43 -0.41
CA LEU A 73 18.93 -32.32 0.53
C LEU A 73 18.63 -31.74 1.92
N THR A 74 19.49 -30.91 2.51
CA THR A 74 19.39 -30.49 3.93
C THR A 74 18.30 -29.45 4.21
N LEU A 75 17.86 -28.68 3.21
CA LEU A 75 16.73 -27.75 3.33
C LEU A 75 15.38 -28.39 2.94
N GLY A 76 15.36 -29.69 2.65
CA GLY A 76 14.16 -30.40 2.20
C GLY A 76 13.77 -30.10 0.74
N PHE A 77 14.62 -29.41 -0.03
CA PHE A 77 14.42 -29.21 -1.47
C PHE A 77 14.60 -30.55 -2.20
N ARG A 78 13.49 -31.15 -2.61
CA ARG A 78 13.50 -32.48 -3.24
C ARG A 78 13.77 -32.39 -4.74
N GLY A 79 13.77 -31.19 -5.34
CA GLY A 79 14.06 -31.03 -6.76
C GLY A 79 14.40 -29.61 -7.21
N THR A 80 14.70 -29.48 -8.51
CA THR A 80 15.00 -28.21 -9.19
C THR A 80 13.86 -27.20 -9.09
N VAL A 81 12.61 -27.67 -8.97
CA VAL A 81 11.41 -26.84 -8.85
C VAL A 81 11.45 -25.96 -7.61
N ASP A 82 11.83 -26.52 -6.45
CA ASP A 82 11.82 -25.77 -5.19
C ASP A 82 12.87 -24.65 -5.20
N PHE A 83 14.01 -24.89 -5.85
CA PHE A 83 15.04 -23.88 -6.09
C PHE A 83 14.52 -22.72 -6.94
N PHE A 84 13.81 -23.01 -8.03
CA PHE A 84 13.22 -21.97 -8.87
C PHE A 84 12.17 -21.15 -8.13
N ILE A 85 11.33 -21.82 -7.34
CA ILE A 85 10.30 -21.16 -6.52
C ILE A 85 10.94 -20.21 -5.52
N THR A 86 11.91 -20.69 -4.73
CA THR A 86 12.59 -19.89 -3.70
C THR A 86 13.38 -18.74 -4.33
N SER A 87 14.10 -19.00 -5.43
CA SER A 87 14.85 -17.97 -6.17
C SER A 87 13.93 -16.87 -6.66
N PHE A 88 12.75 -17.24 -7.18
CA PHE A 88 11.78 -16.27 -7.67
C PHE A 88 11.18 -15.43 -6.53
N GLU A 89 10.82 -16.05 -5.41
CA GLU A 89 10.30 -15.36 -4.23
C GLU A 89 11.31 -14.34 -3.67
N VAL A 90 12.55 -14.77 -3.43
CA VAL A 90 13.61 -13.89 -2.92
C VAL A 90 13.91 -12.76 -3.91
N SER A 91 14.00 -13.07 -5.20
CA SER A 91 14.26 -12.08 -6.24
C SER A 91 13.14 -11.04 -6.35
N GLU A 92 11.88 -11.45 -6.19
CA GLU A 92 10.72 -10.55 -6.23
C GLU A 92 10.77 -9.52 -5.09
N ILE A 93 11.05 -9.96 -3.86
CA ILE A 93 11.16 -9.05 -2.71
C ILE A 93 12.35 -8.09 -2.86
N ILE A 94 13.51 -8.58 -3.32
CA ILE A 94 14.69 -7.74 -3.54
C ILE A 94 14.40 -6.71 -4.63
N ALA A 95 13.83 -7.14 -5.75
CA ALA A 95 13.51 -6.26 -6.87
C ALA A 95 12.44 -5.22 -6.51
N SER A 96 11.38 -5.61 -5.78
CA SER A 96 10.31 -4.70 -5.37
C SER A 96 10.78 -3.67 -4.34
N GLY A 97 11.51 -4.09 -3.31
CA GLY A 97 12.08 -3.20 -2.30
C GLY A 97 13.03 -2.16 -2.93
N PHE A 98 13.91 -2.61 -3.82
CA PHE A 98 14.81 -1.74 -4.58
C PHE A 98 14.06 -0.75 -5.49
N TYR A 99 13.07 -1.26 -6.24
CA TYR A 99 12.23 -0.44 -7.11
C TYR A 99 11.48 0.66 -6.34
N PHE A 100 10.98 0.37 -5.13
CA PHE A 100 10.26 1.37 -4.33
C PHE A 100 11.14 2.54 -3.93
N VAL A 101 12.41 2.31 -3.61
CA VAL A 101 13.37 3.38 -3.30
C VAL A 101 13.66 4.22 -4.54
N ILE A 102 14.03 3.58 -5.67
CA ILE A 102 14.41 4.29 -6.91
C ILE A 102 13.26 5.08 -7.52
N SER A 103 12.07 4.49 -7.55
CA SER A 103 10.91 5.11 -8.18
C SER A 103 10.45 6.40 -7.48
N THR A 104 10.94 6.67 -6.27
CA THR A 104 10.59 7.85 -5.47
C THR A 104 10.85 9.18 -6.19
N LYS A 105 11.98 9.30 -6.90
CA LYS A 105 12.33 10.53 -7.62
C LYS A 105 11.27 10.89 -8.67
N GLY A 106 10.79 9.89 -9.40
CA GLY A 106 9.74 10.06 -10.42
C GLY A 106 8.38 10.46 -9.85
N LYS A 107 8.09 10.13 -8.58
CA LYS A 107 6.81 10.41 -7.92
C LYS A 107 6.71 11.83 -7.34
N SER A 108 7.84 12.51 -7.15
CA SER A 108 7.93 13.78 -6.43
C SER A 108 6.97 14.88 -6.93
N LYS A 109 6.92 15.10 -8.25
CA LYS A 109 6.06 16.11 -8.89
C LYS A 109 4.58 15.87 -8.61
N ASN A 110 4.15 14.62 -8.77
CA ASN A 110 2.75 14.23 -8.57
C ASN A 110 2.36 14.29 -7.08
N ILE A 111 3.24 13.85 -6.18
CA ILE A 111 3.00 13.95 -4.72
C ILE A 111 2.87 15.42 -4.28
N ARG A 112 3.67 16.31 -4.87
CA ARG A 112 3.52 17.76 -4.64
C ARG A 112 2.14 18.25 -5.05
N THR A 113 1.66 17.88 -6.24
CA THR A 113 0.30 18.24 -6.70
C THR A 113 -0.77 17.72 -5.74
N ILE A 114 -0.63 16.48 -5.24
CA ILE A 114 -1.56 15.91 -4.25
C ILE A 114 -1.58 16.78 -2.98
N LEU A 115 -0.42 17.16 -2.44
CA LEU A 115 -0.32 17.99 -1.24
C LEU A 115 -0.90 19.39 -1.44
N ILE A 116 -0.68 20.02 -2.59
CA ILE A 116 -1.28 21.33 -2.93
C ILE A 116 -2.80 21.23 -2.94
N ASN A 117 -3.35 20.17 -3.53
CA ASN A 117 -4.79 19.98 -3.60
C ASN A 117 -5.39 19.62 -2.24
N PHE A 118 -4.67 18.88 -1.40
CA PHE A 118 -5.04 18.69 -0.01
C PHE A 118 -5.12 20.02 0.73
N ASP A 119 -4.12 20.89 0.59
CA ASP A 119 -4.11 22.20 1.22
C ASP A 119 -5.31 23.06 0.79
N LYS A 120 -5.60 23.10 -0.52
CA LYS A 120 -6.79 23.79 -1.06
C LYS A 120 -8.10 23.28 -0.45
N ILE A 121 -8.27 21.96 -0.39
CA ILE A 121 -9.48 21.34 0.18
C ILE A 121 -9.59 21.70 1.67
N ASP A 122 -8.50 21.58 2.41
CA ASP A 122 -8.46 21.81 3.86
C ASP A 122 -8.76 23.29 4.21
N ASN A 123 -8.46 24.23 3.30
CA ASN A 123 -8.79 25.64 3.44
C ASN A 123 -10.25 25.97 3.08
N MET A 124 -10.90 25.16 2.23
CA MET A 124 -12.30 25.35 1.82
C MET A 124 -13.30 24.64 2.74
N ILE A 125 -12.96 23.43 3.20
CA ILE A 125 -13.86 22.55 3.96
C ILE A 125 -13.20 22.20 5.29
N THR A 126 -13.62 22.88 6.36
CA THR A 126 -13.12 22.67 7.72
C THR A 126 -14.13 21.91 8.60
N PRO A 127 -13.70 21.13 9.62
CA PRO A 127 -12.36 20.62 9.89
C PRO A 127 -12.20 19.12 9.61
N ILE A 128 -11.04 18.74 9.07
CA ILE A 128 -10.60 17.34 9.01
C ILE A 128 -10.18 16.89 10.41
N PHE A 129 -10.47 15.63 10.76
CA PHE A 129 -10.12 15.01 12.04
C PHE A 129 -8.59 14.76 12.22
N VAL A 130 -7.76 15.81 12.18
CA VAL A 130 -6.28 15.77 12.23
C VAL A 130 -5.77 14.83 13.31
N ARG A 131 -6.26 14.99 14.55
CA ARG A 131 -5.83 14.16 15.70
C ARG A 131 -6.17 12.68 15.52
N LYS A 132 -7.36 12.37 14.98
CA LYS A 132 -7.82 11.00 14.74
C LYS A 132 -6.99 10.33 13.64
N ILE A 133 -6.76 11.03 12.54
CA ILE A 133 -5.96 10.53 11.41
C ILE A 133 -4.52 10.28 11.85
N ARG A 134 -3.91 11.26 12.54
CA ARG A 134 -2.54 11.15 13.05
C ARG A 134 -2.38 9.95 14.00
N ARG A 135 -3.28 9.79 14.97
CA ARG A 135 -3.26 8.66 15.92
C ARG A 135 -3.41 7.33 15.20
N LYS A 136 -4.37 7.22 14.28
CA LYS A 136 -4.58 6.00 13.49
C LYS A 136 -3.33 5.65 12.68
N SER A 137 -2.67 6.65 12.08
CA SER A 137 -1.45 6.42 11.32
C SER A 137 -0.30 5.95 12.19
N ILE A 138 -0.05 6.60 13.34
CA ILE A 138 0.99 6.18 14.28
C ILE A 138 0.73 4.75 14.73
N PHE A 139 -0.51 4.47 15.16
CA PHE A 139 -0.89 3.15 15.63
C PHE A 139 -0.64 2.06 14.57
N VAL A 140 -1.15 2.26 13.35
CA VAL A 140 -1.00 1.27 12.28
C VAL A 140 0.48 1.07 11.92
N THR A 141 1.26 2.15 11.76
CA THR A 141 2.67 2.00 11.40
C THR A 141 3.49 1.36 12.53
N SER A 142 3.28 1.76 13.79
CA SER A 142 3.96 1.15 14.93
C SER A 142 3.57 -0.32 15.09
N PHE A 143 2.28 -0.65 14.97
CA PHE A 143 1.81 -2.03 15.05
C PHE A 143 2.44 -2.91 13.98
N VAL A 144 2.44 -2.46 12.72
CA VAL A 144 3.03 -3.21 11.60
C VAL A 144 4.54 -3.40 11.83
N LEU A 145 5.29 -2.36 12.16
CA LEU A 145 6.74 -2.48 12.39
C LEU A 145 7.07 -3.39 13.58
N SER A 146 6.34 -3.29 14.69
CA SER A 146 6.53 -4.19 15.83
C SER A 146 6.20 -5.64 15.47
N PHE A 147 5.13 -5.87 14.72
CA PHE A 147 4.75 -7.21 14.28
C PHE A 147 5.80 -7.81 13.34
N MET A 148 6.40 -7.02 12.43
CA MET A 148 7.48 -7.47 11.56
C MET A 148 8.71 -7.94 12.34
N ILE A 149 9.08 -7.24 13.41
CA ILE A 149 10.19 -7.67 14.28
C ILE A 149 9.89 -9.03 14.90
N VAL A 150 8.66 -9.24 15.37
CA VAL A 150 8.22 -10.53 15.93
C VAL A 150 8.29 -11.63 14.87
N LEU A 151 7.86 -11.36 13.63
CA LEU A 151 7.98 -12.31 12.52
C LEU A 151 9.43 -12.70 12.26
N TYR A 152 10.35 -11.73 12.19
CA TYR A 152 11.76 -12.02 11.96
C TYR A 152 12.39 -12.83 13.10
N ILE A 153 11.94 -12.61 14.34
CA ILE A 153 12.36 -13.44 15.48
C ILE A 153 11.87 -14.88 15.31
N PHE A 154 10.63 -15.09 14.85
CA PHE A 154 10.15 -16.44 14.55
C PHE A 154 10.94 -17.11 13.43
N ASP A 155 11.25 -16.38 12.36
CA ASP A 155 12.11 -16.90 11.30
C ASP A 155 13.50 -17.26 11.85
N LEU A 156 14.10 -16.43 12.73
CA LEU A 156 15.37 -16.74 13.39
C LEU A 156 15.35 -18.08 14.14
N PHE A 157 14.24 -18.40 14.81
CA PHE A 157 14.08 -19.69 15.48
C PHE A 157 13.97 -20.86 14.49
N MET A 158 13.47 -20.66 13.27
CA MET A 158 13.44 -21.68 12.22
C MET A 158 14.84 -22.18 11.86
N TRP A 159 15.84 -21.29 11.89
CA TRP A 159 17.21 -21.61 11.51
C TRP A 159 17.98 -22.43 12.57
N GLY A 160 17.42 -22.60 13.78
CA GLY A 160 18.00 -23.40 14.85
C GLY A 160 19.46 -23.06 15.15
N ASN A 161 20.33 -24.09 15.12
CA ASN A 161 21.78 -23.94 15.40
C ASN A 161 22.53 -23.07 14.37
N ASN A 162 21.95 -22.85 13.19
CA ASN A 162 22.51 -22.01 12.13
C ASN A 162 21.93 -20.59 12.12
N SER A 163 21.24 -20.17 13.19
CA SER A 163 20.55 -18.87 13.28
C SER A 163 21.40 -17.67 12.91
N TRP A 164 22.67 -17.62 13.32
CA TRP A 164 23.55 -16.51 12.97
C TRP A 164 23.88 -16.45 11.47
N ARG A 165 24.10 -17.61 10.86
CA ARG A 165 24.37 -17.71 9.42
C ARG A 165 23.12 -17.37 8.61
N GLY A 166 21.97 -17.93 8.98
CA GLY A 166 20.68 -17.61 8.37
C GLY A 166 20.38 -16.11 8.49
N LEU A 167 20.59 -15.51 9.67
CA LEU A 167 20.44 -14.07 9.85
C LEU A 167 21.32 -13.28 8.89
N ASN A 168 22.61 -13.58 8.83
CA ASN A 168 23.55 -12.85 7.97
C ASN A 168 23.21 -13.00 6.48
N ASN A 169 22.77 -14.18 6.05
CA ASN A 169 22.44 -14.46 4.67
C ASN A 169 21.12 -13.80 4.25
N TYR A 170 20.14 -13.72 5.15
CA TYR A 170 18.82 -13.16 4.85
C TYR A 170 18.60 -11.72 5.36
N MET A 171 19.60 -11.10 6.00
CA MET A 171 19.48 -9.73 6.52
C MET A 171 19.12 -8.72 5.42
N GLY A 172 19.77 -8.82 4.26
CA GLY A 172 19.46 -7.96 3.11
C GLY A 172 18.00 -8.12 2.65
N TYR A 173 17.51 -9.36 2.63
CA TYR A 173 16.11 -9.69 2.33
C TYR A 173 15.16 -9.07 3.36
N TYR A 174 15.40 -9.25 4.66
CA TYR A 174 14.52 -8.70 5.72
C TYR A 174 14.46 -7.18 5.70
N ILE A 175 15.58 -6.50 5.42
CA ILE A 175 15.60 -5.04 5.27
C ILE A 175 14.72 -4.62 4.08
N LEU A 176 14.89 -5.24 2.90
CA LEU A 176 14.09 -4.91 1.71
C LEU A 176 12.61 -5.29 1.86
N PHE A 177 12.32 -6.38 2.56
CA PHE A 177 10.96 -6.76 2.92
C PHE A 177 10.32 -5.68 3.82
N THR A 178 11.06 -5.16 4.80
CA THR A 178 10.61 -4.04 5.65
C THR A 178 10.34 -2.78 4.84
N VAL A 179 11.18 -2.48 3.83
CA VAL A 179 10.96 -1.39 2.88
C VAL A 179 9.67 -1.60 2.08
N SER A 180 9.43 -2.83 1.59
CA SER A 180 8.22 -3.21 0.86
C SER A 180 6.95 -2.99 1.68
N ILE A 181 6.92 -3.52 2.91
CA ILE A 181 5.79 -3.33 3.85
C ILE A 181 5.62 -1.85 4.23
N SER A 182 6.70 -1.12 4.42
CA SER A 182 6.63 0.32 4.68
C SER A 182 6.00 1.08 3.50
N HIS A 183 6.31 0.69 2.27
CA HIS A 183 5.70 1.28 1.07
C HIS A 183 4.19 0.99 0.97
N GLU A 184 3.75 -0.20 1.41
CA GLU A 184 2.32 -0.52 1.53
C GLU A 184 1.60 0.35 2.56
N VAL A 185 2.22 0.56 3.73
CA VAL A 185 1.67 1.44 4.77
C VAL A 185 1.61 2.89 4.27
N LEU A 186 2.59 3.33 3.48
CA LEU A 186 2.58 4.63 2.80
C LEU A 186 1.40 4.74 1.84
N TYR A 187 1.21 3.74 0.97
CA TYR A 187 0.06 3.67 0.07
C TYR A 187 -1.25 3.81 0.84
N TRP A 188 -1.44 2.96 1.87
CA TRP A 188 -2.63 2.97 2.71
C TRP A 188 -2.86 4.33 3.35
N HIS A 189 -1.82 4.99 3.84
CA HIS A 189 -1.93 6.30 4.47
C HIS A 189 -2.44 7.37 3.49
N TRP A 190 -1.86 7.44 2.29
CA TRP A 190 -2.29 8.40 1.27
C TRP A 190 -3.74 8.18 0.83
N VAL A 191 -4.15 6.93 0.62
CA VAL A 191 -5.56 6.63 0.27
C VAL A 191 -6.48 7.03 1.43
N ASN A 192 -6.09 6.80 2.69
CA ASN A 192 -6.88 7.29 3.83
C ASN A 192 -6.97 8.81 3.88
N LEU A 193 -5.91 9.54 3.51
CA LEU A 193 -5.97 11.00 3.44
C LEU A 193 -6.96 11.50 2.39
N ILE A 194 -7.05 10.81 1.25
CA ILE A 194 -8.08 11.08 0.23
C ILE A 194 -9.47 10.74 0.79
N TYR A 195 -9.61 9.56 1.41
CA TYR A 195 -10.85 9.11 2.05
C TYR A 195 -11.44 10.15 3.00
N TYR A 196 -10.63 10.69 3.92
CA TYR A 196 -11.11 11.65 4.91
C TYR A 196 -11.55 12.99 4.29
N ARG A 197 -10.99 13.36 3.13
CA ARG A 197 -11.40 14.57 2.40
C ARG A 197 -12.70 14.37 1.64
N VAL A 198 -12.88 13.19 1.04
CA VAL A 198 -14.19 12.80 0.46
C VAL A 198 -15.25 12.78 1.57
N LEU A 199 -14.93 12.22 2.74
CA LEU A 199 -15.84 12.20 3.89
C LEU A 199 -16.18 13.60 4.38
N ALA A 200 -15.18 14.47 4.54
CA ALA A 200 -15.40 15.86 4.97
C ALA A 200 -16.28 16.63 3.98
N MET A 201 -16.04 16.46 2.68
CA MET A 201 -16.88 17.03 1.63
C MET A 201 -18.32 16.49 1.68
N ASN A 202 -18.50 15.19 1.89
CA ASN A 202 -19.84 14.59 2.01
C ASN A 202 -20.59 15.14 3.24
N ASN A 203 -19.93 15.24 4.38
CA ASN A 203 -20.53 15.82 5.59
C ASN A 203 -20.89 17.29 5.36
N TYR A 204 -20.02 18.06 4.70
CA TYR A 204 -20.32 19.45 4.35
C TYR A 204 -21.54 19.56 3.42
N VAL A 205 -21.68 18.64 2.45
CA VAL A 205 -22.88 18.58 1.59
C VAL A 205 -24.13 18.23 2.39
N GLU A 206 -24.06 17.30 3.34
CA GLU A 206 -25.17 16.98 4.25
C GLU A 206 -25.58 18.21 5.07
N ASP A 207 -24.61 18.93 5.65
CA ASP A 207 -24.87 20.15 6.43
C ASP A 207 -25.52 21.27 5.59
N LEU A 208 -25.27 21.31 4.28
CA LEU A 208 -25.89 22.26 3.37
C LEU A 208 -27.37 21.96 3.11
N GLU A 209 -27.81 20.71 3.24
CA GLU A 209 -29.23 20.38 3.06
C GLU A 209 -30.12 20.89 4.19
N GLU A 210 -29.55 21.04 5.39
CA GLU A 210 -30.25 21.57 6.56
C GLU A 210 -30.25 23.11 6.61
N LYS A 211 -29.54 23.78 5.70
CA LYS A 211 -29.32 25.23 5.69
C LYS A 211 -29.70 25.84 4.35
N ASP A 212 -29.77 27.17 4.29
CA ASP A 212 -29.99 27.86 3.03
C ASP A 212 -28.78 27.68 2.08
N ILE A 213 -29.03 27.14 0.89
CA ILE A 213 -27.99 26.68 -0.03
C ILE A 213 -27.48 27.86 -0.86
N SER A 214 -26.34 28.42 -0.46
CA SER A 214 -25.69 29.48 -1.23
C SER A 214 -24.96 28.93 -2.48
N CYS A 215 -24.92 29.73 -3.54
CA CYS A 215 -24.18 29.42 -4.76
C CYS A 215 -22.66 29.34 -4.52
N GLU A 216 -22.16 30.02 -3.49
CA GLU A 216 -20.75 30.00 -3.07
C GLU A 216 -20.40 28.68 -2.40
N SER A 217 -21.25 28.20 -1.48
CA SER A 217 -21.06 26.92 -0.79
C SER A 217 -20.97 25.75 -1.76
N ILE A 218 -21.85 25.71 -2.78
CA ILE A 218 -21.78 24.70 -3.85
C ILE A 218 -20.50 24.85 -4.69
N SER A 219 -20.01 26.07 -4.88
CA SER A 219 -18.74 26.34 -5.58
C SER A 219 -17.55 25.70 -4.86
N TYR A 220 -17.52 25.77 -3.53
CA TYR A 220 -16.50 25.10 -2.72
C TYR A 220 -16.56 23.58 -2.89
N VAL A 221 -17.75 22.98 -2.88
CA VAL A 221 -17.91 21.53 -3.11
C VAL A 221 -17.43 21.11 -4.49
N VAL A 222 -17.78 21.86 -5.54
CA VAL A 222 -17.32 21.57 -6.91
C VAL A 222 -15.79 21.61 -6.99
N THR A 223 -15.19 22.64 -6.41
CA THR A 223 -13.73 22.81 -6.43
C THR A 223 -13.03 21.73 -5.62
N ALA A 224 -13.55 21.38 -4.44
CA ALA A 224 -13.03 20.29 -3.63
C ALA A 224 -13.12 18.94 -4.36
N TYR A 225 -14.24 18.68 -5.06
CA TYR A 225 -14.41 17.47 -5.86
C TYR A 225 -13.39 17.37 -7.00
N ASP A 226 -13.12 18.48 -7.69
CA ASP A 226 -12.10 18.54 -8.74
C ASP A 226 -10.70 18.28 -8.18
N CYS A 227 -10.34 18.91 -7.06
CA CYS A 227 -9.08 18.68 -6.37
C CYS A 227 -8.93 17.21 -5.93
N ILE A 228 -9.99 16.58 -5.41
CA ILE A 228 -9.99 15.16 -5.04
C ILE A 228 -9.76 14.28 -6.27
N CYS A 229 -10.44 14.55 -7.39
CA CYS A 229 -10.27 13.78 -8.63
C CYS A 229 -8.84 13.89 -9.15
N GLU A 230 -8.27 15.08 -9.16
CA GLU A 230 -6.88 15.29 -9.55
C GLU A 230 -5.91 14.57 -8.59
N CYS A 231 -6.16 14.62 -7.27
CA CYS A 231 -5.36 13.85 -6.29
C CYS A 231 -5.35 12.35 -6.62
N ILE A 232 -6.50 11.76 -6.96
CA ILE A 232 -6.62 10.34 -7.28
C ILE A 232 -5.90 10.01 -8.59
N GLU A 233 -6.01 10.85 -9.60
CA GLU A 233 -5.29 10.68 -10.87
C GLU A 233 -3.78 10.67 -10.62
N LYS A 234 -3.24 11.68 -9.93
CA LYS A 234 -1.81 11.78 -9.61
C LYS A 234 -1.36 10.64 -8.69
N PHE A 235 -2.23 10.20 -7.78
CA PHE A 235 -1.96 9.05 -6.93
C PHE A 235 -1.84 7.77 -7.74
N ASN A 236 -2.77 7.49 -8.67
CA ASN A 236 -2.71 6.34 -9.55
C ASN A 236 -1.45 6.36 -10.44
N THR A 237 -1.04 7.54 -10.94
CA THR A 237 0.23 7.67 -11.67
C THR A 237 1.44 7.37 -10.79
N CYS A 238 1.44 7.78 -9.52
CA CYS A 238 2.55 7.52 -8.60
C CYS A 238 2.66 6.07 -8.14
N PHE A 239 1.50 5.49 -7.79
CA PHE A 239 1.44 4.26 -7.02
C PHE A 239 0.84 3.09 -7.78
N GLY A 240 0.33 3.28 -9.00
CA GLY A 240 -0.28 2.21 -9.79
C GLY A 240 0.66 1.04 -10.05
N ASN A 241 1.91 1.32 -10.48
CA ASN A 241 2.92 0.28 -10.68
C ASN A 241 3.30 -0.40 -9.36
N SER A 242 3.51 0.39 -8.30
CA SER A 242 3.82 -0.17 -6.98
C SER A 242 2.71 -1.07 -6.45
N ALA A 243 1.44 -0.65 -6.57
CA ALA A 243 0.29 -1.44 -6.16
C ALA A 243 0.21 -2.75 -6.94
N THR A 244 0.54 -2.72 -8.24
CA THR A 244 0.58 -3.94 -9.08
C THR A 244 1.64 -4.91 -8.57
N LEU A 245 2.85 -4.42 -8.30
CA LEU A 245 3.93 -5.25 -7.75
C LEU A 245 3.55 -5.83 -6.39
N ILE A 246 2.95 -5.04 -5.50
CA ILE A 246 2.45 -5.53 -4.20
C ILE A 246 1.41 -6.64 -4.37
N ILE A 247 0.42 -6.43 -5.25
CA ILE A 247 -0.64 -7.42 -5.49
C ILE A 247 -0.04 -8.71 -6.07
N LEU A 248 0.87 -8.58 -7.04
CA LEU A 248 1.57 -9.70 -7.66
C LEU A 248 2.42 -10.47 -6.63
N SER A 249 3.20 -9.75 -5.82
CA SER A 249 3.97 -10.30 -4.70
C SER A 249 3.07 -11.11 -3.76
N CYS A 250 1.94 -10.54 -3.32
CA CYS A 250 1.02 -11.25 -2.45
C CYS A 250 0.42 -12.49 -3.13
N TYR A 251 0.07 -12.40 -4.42
CA TYR A 251 -0.46 -13.53 -5.17
C TYR A 251 0.56 -14.68 -5.25
N ILE A 252 1.82 -14.37 -5.61
CA ILE A 252 2.90 -15.37 -5.71
C ILE A 252 3.09 -16.05 -4.35
N ASN A 253 3.24 -15.28 -3.27
CA ASN A 253 3.45 -15.84 -1.94
C ASN A 253 2.25 -16.67 -1.45
N LEU A 254 1.02 -16.27 -1.79
CA LEU A 254 -0.18 -17.05 -1.49
C LEU A 254 -0.35 -18.30 -2.35
N VAL A 255 0.49 -18.51 -3.37
CA VAL A 255 0.60 -19.79 -4.09
C VAL A 255 1.76 -20.60 -3.51
N VAL A 256 2.90 -19.95 -3.26
CA VAL A 256 4.15 -20.58 -2.82
C VAL A 256 4.11 -21.06 -1.37
N CYS A 257 3.81 -20.21 -0.39
CA CYS A 257 3.84 -20.63 1.03
C CYS A 257 2.91 -21.82 1.28
N PRO A 258 1.69 -21.84 0.70
CA PRO A 258 0.85 -23.02 0.80
C PRO A 258 1.46 -24.28 0.15
N TYR A 259 2.06 -24.18 -1.04
CA TYR A 259 2.76 -25.32 -1.67
C TYR A 259 3.88 -25.87 -0.79
N VAL A 260 4.72 -24.99 -0.24
CA VAL A 260 5.81 -25.38 0.67
C VAL A 260 5.25 -26.09 1.91
N LEU A 261 4.18 -25.55 2.48
CA LEU A 261 3.48 -26.20 3.60
C LEU A 261 2.98 -27.61 3.23
N PHE A 262 2.41 -27.78 2.03
CA PHE A 262 1.98 -29.11 1.54
C PHE A 262 3.15 -30.09 1.47
N VAL A 263 4.27 -29.68 0.87
CA VAL A 263 5.49 -30.52 0.76
C VAL A 263 6.01 -30.92 2.15
N MET A 264 6.03 -29.98 3.10
CA MET A 264 6.45 -30.24 4.48
C MET A 264 5.49 -31.17 5.25
N MET A 265 4.19 -31.05 5.03
CA MET A 265 3.22 -31.96 5.67
C MET A 265 3.37 -33.40 5.13
N SER A 266 3.70 -33.55 3.85
CA SER A 266 3.92 -34.86 3.22
C SER A 266 5.25 -35.52 3.59
N SER A 267 6.21 -34.80 4.20
CA SER A 267 7.51 -35.36 4.59
C SER A 267 7.53 -36.02 5.98
N ASN A 268 6.40 -36.07 6.71
CA ASN A 268 6.27 -36.58 8.08
C ASN A 268 7.15 -35.89 9.15
N GLU A 269 7.88 -34.83 8.82
CA GLU A 269 8.63 -34.01 9.77
C GLU A 269 7.74 -32.89 10.32
N ILE A 270 6.86 -33.26 11.27
CA ILE A 270 6.00 -32.29 11.96
C ILE A 270 6.82 -31.58 13.03
N SER A 271 7.27 -30.37 12.73
CA SER A 271 7.87 -29.47 13.70
C SER A 271 6.90 -28.32 14.02
N LEU A 272 6.92 -27.78 15.24
CA LEU A 272 6.18 -26.54 15.57
C LEU A 272 6.58 -25.36 14.67
N LEU A 273 7.75 -25.46 14.05
CA LEU A 273 8.29 -24.51 13.08
C LEU A 273 7.46 -24.49 11.78
N ASN A 274 6.77 -25.56 11.40
CA ASN A 274 5.88 -25.59 10.23
C ASN A 274 4.69 -24.60 10.35
N TYR A 275 4.33 -24.17 11.57
CA TYR A 275 3.27 -23.17 11.78
C TYR A 275 3.65 -21.77 11.29
N VAL A 276 4.94 -21.48 11.09
CA VAL A 276 5.42 -20.19 10.57
C VAL A 276 4.86 -19.91 9.17
N TYR A 277 4.70 -20.94 8.32
CA TYR A 277 4.08 -20.77 7.00
C TYR A 277 2.61 -20.36 7.07
N PHE A 278 1.84 -20.85 8.05
CA PHE A 278 0.47 -20.36 8.27
C PHE A 278 0.44 -18.89 8.67
N VAL A 279 1.40 -18.46 9.50
CA VAL A 279 1.54 -17.05 9.87
C VAL A 279 1.84 -16.22 8.62
N TRP A 280 2.80 -16.63 7.78
CA TRP A 280 3.12 -15.97 6.52
C TRP A 280 1.93 -15.88 5.56
N ILE A 281 1.17 -16.97 5.37
CA ILE A 281 -0.08 -16.95 4.60
C ILE A 281 -1.04 -15.89 5.15
N GLY A 282 -1.23 -15.87 6.48
CA GLY A 282 -2.03 -14.86 7.17
C GLY A 282 -1.54 -13.43 6.91
N VAL A 283 -0.22 -13.21 6.92
CA VAL A 283 0.42 -11.93 6.60
C VAL A 283 0.05 -11.49 5.18
N HIS A 284 0.21 -12.35 4.18
CA HIS A 284 -0.10 -12.01 2.78
C HIS A 284 -1.59 -11.75 2.55
N ILE A 285 -2.49 -12.48 3.22
CA ILE A 285 -3.93 -12.18 3.21
C ILE A 285 -4.20 -10.81 3.82
N CYS A 286 -3.57 -10.50 4.97
CA CYS A 286 -3.72 -9.21 5.63
C CYS A 286 -3.21 -8.06 4.77
N ARG A 287 -2.06 -8.22 4.08
CA ARG A 287 -1.51 -7.24 3.13
C ARG A 287 -2.52 -6.91 2.02
N LEU A 288 -3.07 -7.93 1.36
CA LEU A 288 -4.13 -7.74 0.36
C LEU A 288 -5.35 -7.03 0.95
N PHE A 289 -5.79 -7.45 2.13
CA PHE A 289 -6.97 -6.85 2.77
C PHE A 289 -6.76 -5.36 3.07
N VAL A 290 -5.62 -4.98 3.64
CA VAL A 290 -5.28 -3.57 3.95
C VAL A 290 -5.31 -2.71 2.68
N LEU A 291 -4.69 -3.19 1.59
CA LEU A 291 -4.62 -2.50 0.31
C LEU A 291 -6.01 -2.34 -0.33
N MET A 292 -6.78 -3.41 -0.40
CA MET A 292 -8.09 -3.41 -1.09
C MET A 292 -9.17 -2.70 -0.27
N ASN A 293 -9.14 -2.83 1.06
CA ASN A 293 -10.17 -2.28 1.93
C ASN A 293 -10.16 -0.75 1.94
N VAL A 294 -8.98 -0.13 1.91
CA VAL A 294 -8.87 1.34 1.88
C VAL A 294 -9.38 1.90 0.54
N CYS A 295 -9.05 1.24 -0.59
CA CYS A 295 -9.56 1.61 -1.91
C CYS A 295 -11.07 1.44 -2.01
N HIS A 296 -11.60 0.32 -1.50
CA HIS A 296 -13.04 0.05 -1.46
C HIS A 296 -13.80 1.07 -0.62
N SER A 297 -13.23 1.51 0.52
CA SER A 297 -13.86 2.51 1.39
C SER A 297 -14.07 3.85 0.68
N CYS A 298 -13.12 4.27 -0.16
CA CYS A 298 -13.27 5.46 -0.99
C CYS A 298 -14.35 5.29 -2.08
N GLU A 299 -14.43 4.10 -2.69
CA GLU A 299 -15.47 3.81 -3.69
C GLU A 299 -16.87 3.81 -3.06
N TYR A 300 -17.01 3.27 -1.85
CA TYR A 300 -18.25 3.33 -1.08
C TYR A 300 -18.66 4.78 -0.80
N LEU A 301 -17.72 5.62 -0.34
CA LEU A 301 -18.00 7.05 -0.12
C LEU A 301 -18.40 7.78 -1.39
N LYS A 302 -17.85 7.41 -2.56
CA LYS A 302 -18.29 7.95 -3.85
C LYS A 302 -19.78 7.69 -4.09
N GLY A 303 -20.25 6.48 -3.78
CA GLY A 303 -21.67 6.14 -3.86
C GLY A 303 -22.53 7.08 -3.01
N LYS A 304 -22.09 7.32 -1.76
CA LYS A 304 -22.73 8.29 -0.86
C LYS A 304 -22.71 9.71 -1.46
N THR A 305 -21.56 10.18 -1.97
CA THR A 305 -21.45 11.51 -2.61
C THR A 305 -22.46 11.67 -3.73
N SER A 306 -22.59 10.66 -4.61
CA SER A 306 -23.54 10.71 -5.71
C SER A 306 -24.97 10.86 -5.21
N SER A 307 -25.37 10.07 -4.20
CA SER A 307 -26.70 10.14 -3.62
C SER A 307 -27.00 11.52 -3.02
N LEU A 308 -26.03 12.11 -2.30
CA LEU A 308 -26.16 13.44 -1.71
C LEU A 308 -26.33 14.53 -2.78
N VAL A 309 -25.51 14.47 -3.83
CA VAL A 309 -25.58 15.47 -4.91
C VAL A 309 -26.91 15.38 -5.68
N PHE A 310 -27.47 14.18 -5.86
CA PHE A 310 -28.80 14.04 -6.46
C PHE A 310 -29.91 14.55 -5.54
N ARG A 311 -29.77 14.39 -4.22
CA ARG A 311 -30.71 14.95 -3.24
C ARG A 311 -30.65 16.48 -3.19
N LEU A 312 -29.48 17.09 -3.37
CA LEU A 312 -29.39 18.55 -3.56
C LEU A 312 -30.17 19.04 -4.79
N LEU A 313 -30.23 18.25 -5.88
CA LEU A 313 -30.98 18.65 -7.09
C LEU A 313 -32.50 18.71 -6.87
N THR A 314 -33.03 17.96 -5.91
CA THR A 314 -34.46 17.94 -5.61
C THR A 314 -34.90 19.12 -4.74
N GLN A 315 -33.96 19.86 -4.15
CA GLN A 315 -34.25 21.04 -3.32
C GLN A 315 -34.72 22.24 -4.16
N PRO A 316 -35.51 23.17 -3.57
CA PRO A 316 -35.85 24.44 -4.20
C PRO A 316 -34.61 25.35 -4.24
N LEU A 317 -33.88 25.29 -5.35
CA LEU A 317 -32.67 26.08 -5.58
C LEU A 317 -32.93 27.21 -6.58
N GLY A 318 -32.33 28.38 -6.34
CA GLY A 318 -32.24 29.44 -7.34
C GLY A 318 -31.46 29.00 -8.58
N ASP A 319 -31.72 29.61 -9.74
CA ASP A 319 -31.24 29.14 -11.05
C ASP A 319 -29.72 28.96 -11.14
N ASN A 320 -28.96 29.92 -10.60
CA ASN A 320 -27.50 29.87 -10.63
C ASN A 320 -26.96 28.71 -9.76
N THR A 321 -27.52 28.54 -8.56
CA THR A 321 -27.17 27.42 -7.66
C THR A 321 -27.53 26.09 -8.30
N ARG A 322 -28.73 25.97 -8.86
CA ARG A 322 -29.20 24.77 -9.58
C ARG A 322 -28.27 24.39 -10.73
N LYS A 323 -27.78 25.38 -11.51
CA LYS A 323 -26.81 25.14 -12.60
C LYS A 323 -25.51 24.52 -12.07
N LYS A 324 -24.96 25.04 -10.96
CA LYS A 324 -23.75 24.47 -10.35
C LYS A 324 -23.95 23.07 -9.78
N VAL A 325 -25.09 22.82 -9.12
CA VAL A 325 -25.42 21.47 -8.62
C VAL A 325 -25.57 20.48 -9.79
N LYS A 326 -26.16 20.89 -10.93
CA LYS A 326 -26.19 20.06 -12.15
C LYS A 326 -24.78 19.74 -12.66
N THR A 327 -23.87 20.72 -12.67
CA THR A 327 -22.45 20.49 -13.01
C THR A 327 -21.81 19.48 -12.06
N LEU A 328 -22.05 19.59 -10.76
CA LEU A 328 -21.55 18.65 -9.76
C LEU A 328 -22.12 17.23 -9.97
N ALA A 329 -23.41 17.09 -10.24
CA ALA A 329 -24.08 15.81 -10.53
C ALA A 329 -23.49 15.15 -11.79
N PHE A 330 -23.26 15.94 -12.83
CA PHE A 330 -22.61 15.45 -14.05
C PHE A 330 -21.17 14.97 -13.77
N LYS A 331 -20.39 15.74 -13.00
CA LYS A 331 -19.02 15.38 -12.62
C LYS A 331 -18.96 14.12 -11.76
N THR A 332 -19.84 13.97 -10.77
CA THR A 332 -19.91 12.77 -9.91
C THR A 332 -20.29 11.51 -10.68
N THR A 333 -21.09 11.66 -11.72
CA THR A 333 -21.46 10.56 -12.63
C THR A 333 -20.31 10.18 -13.57
N LYS A 334 -19.68 11.17 -14.23
CA LYS A 334 -18.62 10.93 -15.23
C LYS A 334 -17.25 10.64 -14.63
N MET A 335 -16.80 11.44 -13.65
CA MET A 335 -15.50 11.27 -13.02
C MET A 335 -15.57 10.22 -11.92
N LYS A 336 -14.62 9.30 -11.94
CA LYS A 336 -14.64 8.11 -11.09
C LYS A 336 -13.53 8.22 -10.05
N ILE A 337 -13.90 8.41 -8.77
CA ILE A 337 -13.04 8.09 -7.62
C ILE A 337 -12.74 6.60 -7.68
N ARG A 338 -11.66 6.22 -8.36
CA ARG A 338 -11.25 4.84 -8.59
C ARG A 338 -9.74 4.73 -8.47
N PHE A 339 -9.32 3.83 -7.61
CA PHE A 339 -7.93 3.42 -7.50
C PHE A 339 -7.68 2.28 -8.49
N SER A 340 -6.66 2.46 -9.32
CA SER A 340 -6.26 1.50 -10.34
C SER A 340 -4.83 1.07 -10.12
N ALA A 341 -4.52 -0.16 -10.52
CA ALA A 341 -3.15 -0.65 -10.65
C ALA A 341 -2.91 -0.97 -12.14
N TYR A 342 -1.65 -0.99 -12.57
CA TYR A 342 -1.31 -1.25 -13.98
C TYR A 342 -1.89 -2.61 -14.43
N GLY A 343 -2.68 -2.61 -15.50
CA GLY A 343 -3.41 -3.80 -15.97
C GLY A 343 -4.65 -4.20 -15.14
N LEU A 344 -4.85 -3.60 -13.96
CA LEU A 344 -6.02 -3.83 -13.10
C LEU A 344 -6.88 -2.56 -13.00
N PRO A 345 -7.95 -2.46 -13.80
CA PRO A 345 -8.75 -1.23 -13.88
C PRO A 345 -9.49 -0.91 -12.58
N LYS A 346 -9.57 -1.87 -11.65
CA LYS A 346 -10.25 -1.69 -10.36
C LYS A 346 -9.58 -2.52 -9.26
N VAL A 347 -9.08 -1.83 -8.24
CA VAL A 347 -8.50 -2.44 -7.03
C VAL A 347 -9.57 -2.42 -5.93
N ASN A 348 -10.29 -3.53 -5.74
CA ASN A 348 -11.36 -3.62 -4.75
C ASN A 348 -11.51 -5.04 -4.15
N ARG A 349 -12.47 -5.21 -3.23
CA ARG A 349 -12.73 -6.48 -2.54
C ARG A 349 -13.03 -7.67 -3.46
N HIS A 350 -13.54 -7.46 -4.68
CA HIS A 350 -13.76 -8.56 -5.61
C HIS A 350 -12.44 -9.20 -6.07
N LEU A 351 -11.35 -8.43 -6.11
CA LEU A 351 -10.04 -8.98 -6.42
C LEU A 351 -9.59 -9.98 -5.36
N ILE A 352 -9.90 -9.75 -4.08
CA ILE A 352 -9.60 -10.71 -3.00
C ILE A 352 -10.32 -12.04 -3.26
N LEU A 353 -11.62 -11.99 -3.59
CA LEU A 353 -12.40 -13.19 -3.89
C LEU A 353 -11.82 -13.95 -5.09
N SER A 354 -11.39 -13.21 -6.13
CA SER A 354 -10.75 -13.81 -7.29
C SER A 354 -9.44 -14.51 -6.92
N VAL A 355 -8.60 -13.89 -6.09
CA VAL A 355 -7.32 -14.46 -5.64
C VAL A 355 -7.55 -15.70 -4.78
N ILE A 356 -8.46 -15.64 -3.81
CA ILE A 356 -8.78 -16.79 -2.96
C ILE A 356 -9.34 -17.95 -3.80
N SER A 357 -10.23 -17.65 -4.76
CA SER A 357 -10.81 -18.66 -5.65
C SER A 357 -9.74 -19.33 -6.53
N SER A 358 -8.81 -18.57 -7.10
CA SER A 358 -7.75 -19.12 -7.94
C SER A 358 -6.78 -19.99 -7.13
N ILE A 359 -6.39 -19.55 -5.94
CA ILE A 359 -5.52 -20.32 -5.04
C ILE A 359 -6.22 -21.62 -4.62
N SER A 360 -7.49 -21.55 -4.22
CA SER A 360 -8.27 -22.74 -3.82
C SER A 360 -8.38 -23.75 -4.95
N THR A 361 -8.56 -23.27 -6.19
CA THR A 361 -8.62 -24.14 -7.38
C THR A 361 -7.28 -24.82 -7.65
N TYR A 362 -6.18 -24.06 -7.61
CA TYR A 362 -4.83 -24.60 -7.77
C TYR A 362 -4.54 -25.69 -6.72
N TRP A 363 -4.93 -25.45 -5.47
CA TRP A 363 -4.79 -26.39 -4.38
C TRP A 363 -5.58 -27.69 -4.57
N MET A 364 -6.85 -27.58 -4.96
CA MET A 364 -7.66 -28.74 -5.27
C MET A 364 -7.01 -29.60 -6.36
N ILE A 365 -6.46 -28.96 -7.39
CA ILE A 365 -5.75 -29.65 -8.47
C ILE A 365 -4.49 -30.36 -7.94
N LEU A 366 -3.66 -29.69 -7.14
CA LEU A 366 -2.47 -30.29 -6.54
C LEU A 366 -2.80 -31.53 -5.70
N ILE A 367 -3.82 -31.42 -4.84
CA ILE A 367 -4.27 -32.54 -3.99
C ILE A 367 -4.73 -33.72 -4.87
N GLN A 368 -5.51 -33.45 -5.91
CA GLN A 368 -5.99 -34.48 -6.83
C GLN A 368 -4.86 -35.21 -7.57
N PHE A 369 -3.83 -34.48 -8.01
CA PHE A 369 -2.67 -35.10 -8.66
C PHE A 369 -1.79 -35.87 -7.68
N SER A 370 -1.62 -35.38 -6.45
CA SER A 370 -0.86 -36.10 -5.43
C SER A 370 -1.54 -37.42 -5.04
N ALA A 371 -2.86 -37.40 -4.81
CA ALA A 371 -3.60 -38.60 -4.42
C ALA A 371 -3.56 -39.72 -5.49
N ARG A 372 -3.46 -39.35 -6.77
CA ARG A 372 -3.34 -40.32 -7.88
C ARG A 372 -1.96 -40.96 -8.00
N LEU A 373 -0.91 -40.35 -7.44
CA LEU A 373 0.44 -40.92 -7.46
C LEU A 373 0.64 -41.98 -6.35
N GLU A 374 -0.27 -42.02 -5.37
CA GLU A 374 -0.25 -42.99 -4.25
C GLU A 374 -1.09 -44.25 -4.53
N THR A 375 -1.88 -44.27 -5.62
CA THR A 375 -2.65 -45.42 -6.12
C THR A 375 -1.98 -46.04 -7.32
#